data_AF-A0A074JS59-F1
#
_entry.id   AF-A0A074JS59-F1
#
_cell.length_a   1.000
_cell.length_b   1.000
_cell.length_c   1.000
_cell.angle_alpha   90.00
_cell.angle_beta   90.00
_cell.angle_gamma   90.00
#
_symmetry.space_group_name_H-M   'P 1'
#
loop_
_entity.id
_entity.type
_entity.pdbx_description
1 polymer ?
#
loop_
_entity_poly.entity_id
_entity_poly.type
_entity_poly.pdbx_seq_one_letter_code
_entity_poly.pdbx_strand_id
1 'polypeptide(L)'
;MIYPPLIGAFRNGAIPPDAAILRNSRERVHEMPSQSVAQRHHRLRPRVPSGKGTRMSDIPAPGPARHTLLEDTQGLLSGTVLVSLSVVFLHGAGLFTGQIAGLSLVISYLSGWSFGAVFFLLNLPFYWLAFRRMGLRFTLKTMISVALLSAMTEVWPHLISFATLHPGAAAVLAGATAGAGLLALFRHGASLGGVGIVALYLQDKTGFKAGKTQILFDCCVFLFAVFVLPLDKVLWSLLGAMVLNVIIMINHRRDRYIAI
;
A
#
# COMPACT_ATOMS: atom_id res chain seq x y z
N MET A 1 -6.42 24.69 -21.56
CA MET A 1 -6.93 25.27 -20.31
C MET A 1 -5.85 25.05 -19.25
N ILE A 2 -5.18 26.12 -18.81
CA ILE A 2 -3.95 26.11 -18.01
C ILE A 2 -4.18 27.02 -16.81
N TYR A 3 -3.82 26.61 -15.60
CA TYR A 3 -3.83 27.48 -14.42
C TYR A 3 -2.39 27.90 -14.04
N PRO A 4 -2.15 29.19 -13.71
CA PRO A 4 -0.81 29.74 -13.49
C PRO A 4 -0.35 29.70 -12.01
N PRO A 5 0.94 29.94 -11.73
CA PRO A 5 1.45 30.11 -10.36
C PRO A 5 1.25 31.55 -9.84
N LEU A 6 1.12 31.70 -8.52
CA LEU A 6 1.13 32.99 -7.84
C LEU A 6 2.44 33.21 -7.09
N ILE A 7 3.16 34.28 -7.43
CA ILE A 7 4.32 34.79 -6.68
C ILE A 7 4.01 36.23 -6.23
N GLY A 8 4.14 36.45 -4.92
CA GLY A 8 4.57 37.67 -4.22
C GLY A 8 4.11 39.07 -4.66
N ALA A 9 3.53 39.82 -3.71
CA ALA A 9 3.86 41.23 -3.51
C ALA A 9 3.51 41.71 -2.08
N PHE A 10 4.23 42.75 -1.64
CA PHE A 10 4.06 43.60 -0.43
C PHE A 10 4.46 43.06 0.95
N ARG A 11 5.17 43.82 1.81
CA ARG A 11 6.02 45.03 1.62
C ARG A 11 6.86 45.29 2.89
N ASN A 12 8.02 45.92 2.73
CA ASN A 12 8.93 46.29 3.83
C ASN A 12 8.37 47.38 4.78
N GLY A 13 8.71 47.21 6.07
CA GLY A 13 9.19 48.23 7.04
C GLY A 13 8.61 49.65 7.07
N ALA A 14 8.00 50.00 8.22
CA ALA A 14 7.82 51.37 8.69
C ALA A 14 7.90 51.44 10.24
N ILE A 15 8.67 52.42 10.76
CA ILE A 15 8.94 52.79 12.17
C ILE A 15 9.32 54.29 12.16
N PRO A 16 9.18 55.11 13.23
CA PRO A 16 8.32 55.03 14.41
C PRO A 16 7.10 55.98 14.18
N PRO A 17 6.79 57.11 14.88
CA PRO A 17 7.22 57.70 16.19
C PRO A 17 6.29 57.24 17.35
N ASP A 18 6.28 57.72 18.60
CA ASP A 18 7.05 58.74 19.37
C ASP A 18 7.45 58.15 20.73
N ALA A 19 8.63 58.51 21.26
CA ALA A 19 9.04 58.14 22.61
C ALA A 19 8.91 59.35 23.56
N ALA A 20 7.85 59.38 24.38
CA ALA A 20 7.70 60.39 25.42
C ALA A 20 6.98 59.84 26.66
N ILE A 21 7.43 60.29 27.85
CA ILE A 21 6.75 60.16 29.16
C ILE A 21 6.77 58.74 29.79
N LEU A 22 7.97 58.15 29.92
CA LEU A 22 8.29 57.36 31.12
C LEU A 22 8.93 58.28 32.18
N ARG A 23 8.10 58.94 33.01
CA ARG A 23 8.51 59.63 34.27
C ARG A 23 7.31 60.30 34.99
N ASN A 24 6.46 59.53 35.68
CA ASN A 24 5.82 59.92 36.97
C ASN A 24 4.91 58.82 37.50
N SER A 25 5.43 57.97 38.39
CA SER A 25 4.63 56.93 39.08
C SER A 25 5.14 56.65 40.51
N ARG A 26 5.85 57.63 41.09
CA ARG A 26 6.12 57.74 42.53
C ARG A 26 5.57 59.09 42.96
N GLU A 27 5.13 59.19 44.21
CA GLU A 27 4.53 60.40 44.82
C GLU A 27 3.10 60.74 44.34
N ARG A 28 2.14 59.93 44.79
CA ARG A 28 1.03 60.52 45.56
C ARG A 28 0.48 59.51 46.57
N VAL A 29 0.95 59.67 47.81
CA VAL A 29 0.40 59.04 49.02
C VAL A 29 -0.74 59.94 49.52
N HIS A 30 -1.62 59.39 50.36
CA HIS A 30 -2.73 60.05 51.06
C HIS A 30 -3.96 60.42 50.22
N GLU A 31 -4.95 59.51 50.23
CA GLU A 31 -6.22 59.74 50.91
C GLU A 31 -6.93 58.41 51.21
N MET A 32 -7.43 58.25 52.44
CA MET A 32 -8.42 57.24 52.84
C MET A 32 -9.39 57.96 53.79
N PRO A 33 -10.71 57.74 53.67
CA PRO A 33 -11.31 56.87 54.69
C PRO A 33 -12.51 56.01 54.24
N SER A 34 -12.70 54.92 54.99
CA SER A 34 -14.00 54.33 55.42
C SER A 34 -15.06 53.87 54.41
N GLN A 35 -15.25 52.54 54.41
CA GLN A 35 -16.53 51.79 54.36
C GLN A 35 -17.27 51.53 53.02
N SER A 36 -17.94 50.36 52.99
CA SER A 36 -19.11 50.03 52.15
C SER A 36 -18.96 49.60 50.66
N VAL A 37 -18.06 48.66 50.31
CA VAL A 37 -18.14 47.94 49.00
C VAL A 37 -17.89 46.41 49.07
N ALA A 38 -17.94 45.78 50.25
CA ALA A 38 -17.50 44.38 50.42
C ALA A 38 -18.53 43.27 50.06
N GLN A 39 -19.75 43.59 49.60
CA GLN A 39 -20.87 42.61 49.59
C GLN A 39 -21.71 42.47 48.29
N ARG A 40 -21.34 43.05 47.14
CA ARG A 40 -22.19 43.00 45.91
C ARG A 40 -21.64 42.26 44.67
N HIS A 41 -20.59 41.45 44.79
CA HIS A 41 -20.01 40.72 43.63
C HIS A 41 -20.17 39.18 43.60
N HIS A 42 -21.06 38.60 44.41
CA HIS A 42 -21.17 37.13 44.53
C HIS A 42 -22.35 36.45 43.78
N ARG A 43 -23.11 37.15 42.92
CA ARG A 43 -24.36 36.61 42.33
C ARG A 43 -24.60 36.78 40.81
N LEU A 44 -23.58 37.03 39.99
CA LEU A 44 -23.71 36.99 38.52
C LEU A 44 -22.54 36.25 37.85
N ARG A 45 -22.50 34.92 38.00
CA ARG A 45 -21.84 34.04 37.02
C ARG A 45 -22.92 33.43 36.12
N PRO A 46 -22.89 33.64 34.79
CA PRO A 46 -23.85 32.98 33.91
C PRO A 46 -23.66 31.46 34.00
N ARG A 47 -24.75 30.75 34.25
CA ARG A 47 -24.76 29.30 34.38
C ARG A 47 -24.67 28.71 32.97
N VAL A 48 -23.43 28.45 32.51
CA VAL A 48 -23.17 27.75 31.25
C VAL A 48 -24.01 26.48 31.22
N PRO A 49 -24.88 26.27 30.21
CA PRO A 49 -25.64 25.04 30.10
C PRO A 49 -24.65 23.87 29.97
N SER A 50 -24.79 22.87 30.85
CA SER A 50 -24.05 21.61 30.73
C SER A 50 -24.62 20.79 29.58
N GLY A 51 -24.42 21.28 28.35
CA GLY A 51 -24.52 20.44 27.17
C GLY A 51 -23.53 19.31 27.33
N LYS A 52 -23.99 18.06 27.11
CA LYS A 52 -23.09 16.91 27.03
C LYS A 52 -22.09 17.19 25.91
N GLY A 53 -20.90 17.65 26.26
CA GLY A 53 -19.83 17.84 25.31
C GLY A 53 -19.50 16.49 24.71
N THR A 54 -19.84 16.30 23.44
CA THR A 54 -19.27 15.24 22.62
C THR A 54 -17.76 15.39 22.73
N ARG A 55 -17.12 14.47 23.47
CA ARG A 55 -15.66 14.48 23.57
C ARG A 55 -15.11 14.20 22.17
N MET A 56 -13.87 14.62 21.89
CA MET A 56 -13.22 14.25 20.63
C MET A 56 -13.10 12.70 20.49
N SER A 57 -13.14 11.96 21.60
CA SER A 57 -13.25 10.49 21.67
C SER A 57 -14.59 9.90 21.24
N ASP A 58 -15.63 10.72 21.15
CA ASP A 58 -17.01 10.29 20.89
C ASP A 58 -17.38 10.42 19.40
N ILE A 59 -16.45 10.93 18.57
CA ILE A 59 -16.53 10.84 17.11
C ILE A 59 -16.16 9.40 16.74
N PRO A 60 -17.08 8.60 16.16
CA PRO A 60 -16.73 7.26 15.70
C PRO A 60 -15.62 7.38 14.66
N ALA A 61 -14.51 6.66 14.86
CA ALA A 61 -13.47 6.56 13.85
C ALA A 61 -14.12 6.15 12.51
N PRO A 62 -13.75 6.77 11.38
CA PRO A 62 -14.31 6.38 10.08
C PRO A 62 -14.08 4.89 9.87
N GLY A 63 -15.17 4.12 9.86
CA GLY A 63 -15.10 2.67 9.63
C GLY A 63 -14.42 2.40 8.29
N PRO A 64 -13.74 1.23 8.14
CA PRO A 64 -12.99 0.93 6.93
C PRO A 64 -13.87 1.11 5.71
N ALA A 65 -13.49 2.07 4.85
CA ALA A 65 -14.29 2.50 3.72
C ALA A 65 -14.62 1.30 2.83
N ARG A 66 -15.91 0.94 2.78
CA ARG A 66 -16.35 -0.19 1.97
C ARG A 66 -16.32 0.24 0.51
N HIS A 67 -15.35 -0.28 -0.24
CA HIS A 67 -15.27 -0.08 -1.68
C HIS A 67 -16.60 -0.45 -2.35
N THR A 68 -17.05 0.41 -3.26
CA THR A 68 -18.17 0.07 -4.13
C THR A 68 -17.77 -1.05 -5.10
N LEU A 69 -18.75 -1.76 -5.67
CA LEU A 69 -18.46 -2.82 -6.65
C LEU A 69 -17.73 -2.28 -7.90
N LEU A 70 -17.92 -1.01 -8.23
CA LEU A 70 -17.22 -0.34 -9.34
C LEU A 70 -15.76 -0.06 -8.99
N GLU A 71 -15.48 0.48 -7.80
CA GLU A 71 -14.11 0.64 -7.30
C GLU A 71 -13.37 -0.70 -7.21
N ASP A 72 -14.02 -1.74 -6.67
CA ASP A 72 -13.46 -3.09 -6.62
C ASP A 72 -13.16 -3.62 -8.02
N THR A 73 -14.09 -3.51 -8.96
CA THR A 73 -13.88 -3.99 -10.33
C THR A 73 -12.73 -3.23 -11.01
N GLN A 74 -12.71 -1.90 -10.91
CA GLN A 74 -11.62 -1.08 -11.44
C GLN A 74 -10.27 -1.45 -10.81
N GLY A 75 -10.20 -1.59 -9.49
CA GLY A 75 -8.97 -1.94 -8.77
C GLY A 75 -8.45 -3.33 -9.13
N LEU A 76 -9.34 -4.32 -9.27
CA LEU A 76 -8.99 -5.67 -9.69
C LEU A 76 -8.48 -5.69 -11.15
N LEU A 77 -9.16 -4.98 -12.06
CA LEU A 77 -8.73 -4.84 -13.46
C LEU A 77 -7.36 -4.15 -13.55
N SER A 78 -7.22 -2.95 -12.98
CA SER A 78 -5.98 -2.17 -13.05
C SER A 78 -4.80 -2.89 -12.39
N GLY A 79 -5.02 -3.50 -11.23
CA GLY A 79 -3.99 -4.30 -10.55
C GLY A 79 -3.55 -5.50 -11.38
N THR A 80 -4.49 -6.21 -11.99
CA THR A 80 -4.20 -7.38 -12.83
C THR A 80 -3.48 -7.01 -14.13
N VAL A 81 -3.88 -5.92 -14.78
CA VAL A 81 -3.19 -5.37 -15.97
C VAL A 81 -1.72 -5.08 -15.64
N LEU A 82 -1.45 -4.37 -14.53
CA LEU A 82 -0.08 -4.05 -14.12
C LEU A 82 0.77 -5.29 -13.83
N VAL A 83 0.24 -6.31 -13.14
CA VAL A 83 1.00 -7.55 -12.91
C VAL A 83 1.15 -8.38 -14.18
N SER A 84 0.16 -8.39 -15.09
CA SER A 84 0.29 -9.07 -16.38
C SER A 84 1.37 -8.45 -17.26
N LEU A 85 1.51 -7.11 -17.23
CA LEU A 85 2.60 -6.41 -17.91
C LEU A 85 3.98 -6.70 -17.26
N SER A 86 4.02 -6.91 -15.94
CA SER A 86 5.23 -7.41 -15.27
C SER A 86 5.66 -8.77 -15.82
N VAL A 87 4.73 -9.71 -15.98
CA VAL A 87 4.99 -11.03 -16.57
C VAL A 87 5.51 -10.89 -18.00
N VAL A 88 4.98 -9.96 -18.80
CA VAL A 88 5.47 -9.66 -20.17
C VAL A 88 6.94 -9.21 -20.16
N PHE A 89 7.33 -8.32 -19.24
CA PHE A 89 8.74 -7.91 -19.11
C PHE A 89 9.64 -9.06 -18.65
N LEU A 90 9.20 -9.86 -17.68
CA LEU A 90 9.97 -11.03 -17.23
C LEU A 90 10.16 -12.04 -18.37
N HIS A 91 9.07 -12.44 -19.02
CA HIS A 91 9.08 -13.41 -20.12
C HIS A 91 9.89 -12.92 -21.32
N GLY A 92 9.72 -11.65 -21.72
CA GLY A 92 10.46 -11.03 -22.83
C GLY A 92 11.97 -10.96 -22.62
N ALA A 93 12.45 -11.05 -21.37
CA ALA A 93 13.87 -11.10 -21.03
C ALA A 93 14.37 -12.48 -20.56
N GLY A 94 13.52 -13.50 -20.51
CA GLY A 94 13.84 -14.83 -19.98
C GLY A 94 14.12 -14.83 -18.47
N LEU A 95 13.42 -13.97 -17.73
CA LEU A 95 13.52 -13.79 -16.28
C LEU A 95 12.33 -14.44 -15.55
N PHE A 96 12.41 -14.52 -14.23
CA PHE A 96 11.33 -15.00 -13.36
C PHE A 96 11.25 -14.14 -12.07
N THR A 97 10.48 -14.58 -11.09
CA THR A 97 10.28 -13.87 -9.81
C THR A 97 10.12 -14.87 -8.65
N GLY A 98 9.70 -14.44 -7.47
CA GLY A 98 9.38 -15.33 -6.36
C GLY A 98 8.00 -16.00 -6.46
N GLN A 99 7.67 -16.82 -5.47
CA GLN A 99 6.35 -17.39 -5.22
C GLN A 99 5.79 -18.20 -6.42
N ILE A 100 4.46 -18.35 -6.49
CA ILE A 100 3.80 -19.15 -7.54
C ILE A 100 4.05 -18.56 -8.93
N ALA A 101 4.04 -17.25 -9.09
CA ALA A 101 4.35 -16.61 -10.38
C ALA A 101 5.75 -16.97 -10.88
N GLY A 102 6.75 -16.98 -9.99
CA GLY A 102 8.10 -17.44 -10.28
C GLY A 102 8.14 -18.90 -10.73
N LEU A 103 7.57 -19.78 -9.91
CA LEU A 103 7.51 -21.21 -10.20
C LEU A 103 6.79 -21.52 -11.52
N SER A 104 5.71 -20.79 -11.83
CA SER A 104 4.97 -20.91 -13.08
C SER A 104 5.78 -20.48 -14.31
N LEU A 105 6.59 -19.42 -14.21
CA LEU A 105 7.49 -19.01 -15.30
C LEU A 105 8.56 -20.08 -15.55
N VAL A 106 9.22 -20.58 -14.49
CA VAL A 106 10.26 -21.62 -14.63
C VAL A 106 9.68 -22.92 -15.22
N ILE A 107 8.49 -23.34 -14.79
CA ILE A 107 7.82 -24.52 -15.35
C ILE A 107 7.34 -24.27 -16.79
N SER A 108 6.88 -23.07 -17.13
CA SER A 108 6.51 -22.70 -18.51
C SER A 108 7.72 -22.82 -19.45
N TYR A 109 8.88 -22.31 -19.05
CA TYR A 109 10.13 -22.45 -19.82
C TYR A 109 10.59 -23.91 -20.00
N LEU A 110 10.33 -24.79 -19.02
CA LEU A 110 10.68 -26.22 -19.09
C LEU A 110 9.69 -27.07 -19.90
N SER A 111 8.40 -26.77 -19.83
CA SER A 111 7.32 -27.60 -20.39
C SER A 111 6.80 -27.12 -21.74
N GLY A 112 7.09 -25.87 -22.13
CA GLY A 112 6.49 -25.22 -23.28
C GLY A 112 5.01 -24.85 -23.12
N TRP A 113 4.41 -25.09 -21.95
CA TRP A 113 3.02 -24.70 -21.65
C TRP A 113 2.93 -23.20 -21.39
N SER A 114 1.78 -22.59 -21.68
CA SER A 114 1.57 -21.16 -21.41
C SER A 114 1.73 -20.87 -19.92
N PHE A 115 2.36 -19.72 -19.60
CA PHE A 115 2.46 -19.24 -18.22
C PHE A 115 1.07 -19.20 -17.55
N GLY A 116 0.05 -18.72 -18.27
CA GLY A 116 -1.32 -18.61 -17.78
C GLY A 116 -1.91 -19.95 -17.33
N ALA A 117 -1.78 -20.99 -18.16
CA ALA A 117 -2.27 -22.33 -17.82
C ALA A 117 -1.55 -22.90 -16.59
N VAL A 118 -0.22 -22.83 -16.54
CA VAL A 118 0.59 -23.33 -15.42
C VAL A 118 0.25 -22.54 -14.13
N PHE A 119 0.13 -21.22 -14.22
CA PHE A 119 -0.17 -20.35 -13.09
C PHE A 119 -1.57 -20.55 -12.53
N PHE A 120 -2.58 -20.74 -13.40
CA PHE A 120 -3.93 -21.06 -12.97
C PHE A 120 -3.98 -22.42 -12.25
N LEU A 121 -3.36 -23.46 -12.82
CA LEU A 121 -3.33 -24.81 -12.25
C LEU A 121 -2.60 -24.85 -10.90
N LEU A 122 -1.44 -24.21 -10.78
CA LEU A 122 -0.69 -24.15 -9.51
C LEU A 122 -1.43 -23.36 -8.42
N ASN A 123 -2.36 -22.46 -8.77
CA ASN A 123 -3.17 -21.73 -7.80
C ASN A 123 -4.38 -22.52 -7.24
N LEU A 124 -4.83 -23.59 -7.91
CA LEU A 124 -5.98 -24.40 -7.47
C LEU A 124 -5.94 -24.86 -5.98
N PRO A 125 -4.86 -25.49 -5.46
CA PRO A 125 -4.80 -25.91 -4.05
C PRO A 125 -4.86 -24.72 -3.07
N PHE A 126 -4.44 -23.54 -3.52
CA PHE A 126 -4.45 -22.33 -2.70
C PHE A 126 -5.85 -21.71 -2.58
N TYR A 127 -6.72 -21.87 -3.57
CA TYR A 127 -8.12 -21.39 -3.48
C TYR A 127 -8.89 -22.10 -2.36
N TRP A 128 -8.69 -23.41 -2.19
CA TRP A 128 -9.29 -24.18 -1.08
C TRP A 128 -8.85 -23.64 0.29
N LEU A 129 -7.56 -23.28 0.42
CA LEU A 129 -7.04 -22.72 1.66
C LEU A 129 -7.49 -21.27 1.89
N ALA A 130 -7.53 -20.46 0.83
CA ALA A 130 -8.06 -19.10 0.85
C ALA A 130 -9.52 -19.09 1.31
N PHE A 131 -10.35 -20.02 0.81
CA PHE A 131 -11.74 -20.17 1.22
C PHE A 131 -11.86 -20.45 2.73
N ARG A 132 -11.04 -21.36 3.26
CA ARG A 132 -11.04 -21.70 4.69
C ARG A 132 -10.44 -20.64 5.62
N ARG A 133 -9.57 -19.75 5.14
CA ARG A 133 -8.86 -18.77 5.99
C ARG A 133 -9.27 -17.31 5.80
N MET A 134 -9.51 -16.88 4.56
CA MET A 134 -9.93 -15.51 4.22
C MET A 134 -11.42 -15.40 3.85
N GLY A 135 -12.10 -16.54 3.65
CA GLY A 135 -13.52 -16.60 3.32
C GLY A 135 -13.82 -16.43 1.82
N LEU A 136 -15.10 -16.62 1.49
CA LEU A 136 -15.57 -16.71 0.10
C LEU A 136 -15.29 -15.45 -0.73
N ARG A 137 -15.53 -14.25 -0.18
CA ARG A 137 -15.40 -12.98 -0.93
C ARG A 137 -13.97 -12.74 -1.42
N PHE A 138 -12.98 -12.89 -0.54
CA PHE A 138 -11.57 -12.78 -0.89
C PHE A 138 -11.15 -13.84 -1.93
N THR A 139 -11.67 -15.07 -1.76
CA THR A 139 -11.34 -16.20 -2.63
C THR A 139 -11.86 -16.00 -4.05
N LEU A 140 -13.11 -15.56 -4.20
CA LEU A 140 -13.70 -15.26 -5.51
C LEU A 140 -12.95 -14.11 -6.20
N LYS A 141 -12.66 -13.01 -5.50
CA LYS A 141 -11.84 -11.91 -6.06
C LYS A 141 -10.46 -12.39 -6.52
N THR A 142 -9.78 -13.18 -5.69
CA THR A 142 -8.46 -13.77 -5.99
C THR A 142 -8.52 -14.70 -7.20
N MET A 143 -9.53 -15.57 -7.29
CA MET A 143 -9.73 -16.48 -8.41
C MET A 143 -9.99 -15.71 -9.71
N ILE A 144 -10.80 -14.64 -9.66
CA ILE A 144 -11.05 -13.75 -10.81
C ILE A 144 -9.75 -13.04 -11.22
N SER A 145 -8.97 -12.49 -10.29
CA SER A 145 -7.68 -11.86 -10.59
C SER A 145 -6.66 -12.83 -11.18
N VAL A 146 -6.57 -14.07 -10.69
CA VAL A 146 -5.68 -15.09 -11.25
C VAL A 146 -6.15 -15.55 -12.64
N ALA A 147 -7.45 -15.77 -12.85
CA ALA A 147 -8.01 -16.12 -14.16
C ALA A 147 -7.77 -14.99 -15.19
N LEU A 148 -8.03 -13.74 -14.79
CA LEU A 148 -7.80 -12.57 -15.62
C LEU A 148 -6.30 -12.37 -15.93
N LEU A 149 -5.41 -12.56 -14.95
CA LEU A 149 -3.96 -12.51 -15.16
C LEU A 149 -3.55 -13.56 -16.20
N SER A 150 -4.02 -14.79 -16.04
CA SER A 150 -3.72 -15.91 -16.93
C SER A 150 -4.17 -15.61 -18.36
N ALA A 151 -5.42 -15.16 -18.55
CA ALA A 151 -5.95 -14.77 -19.86
C ALA A 151 -5.18 -13.58 -20.47
N MET A 152 -4.90 -12.52 -19.69
CA MET A 152 -4.12 -11.37 -20.17
C MET A 152 -2.73 -11.78 -20.65
N THR A 153 -2.06 -12.71 -19.95
CA THR A 153 -0.72 -13.20 -20.35
C THR A 153 -0.71 -14.04 -21.63
N GLU A 154 -1.85 -14.58 -22.07
CA GLU A 154 -1.97 -15.22 -23.38
C GLU A 154 -2.30 -14.21 -24.50
N VAL A 155 -2.94 -13.08 -24.16
CA VAL A 155 -3.24 -12.00 -25.12
C VAL A 155 -2.01 -11.12 -25.40
N TRP A 156 -1.19 -10.82 -24.38
CA TRP A 156 -0.08 -9.87 -24.54
C TRP A 156 0.95 -10.18 -25.65
N PRO A 157 1.36 -11.44 -25.92
CA PRO A 157 2.28 -11.75 -27.01
C PRO A 157 1.78 -11.34 -28.40
N HIS A 158 0.47 -11.16 -28.57
CA HIS A 158 -0.15 -10.67 -29.81
C HIS A 158 -0.24 -9.14 -29.90
N LEU A 159 0.01 -8.42 -28.80
CA LEU A 159 -0.09 -6.96 -28.70
C LEU A 159 1.24 -6.25 -28.46
N ILE A 160 2.18 -6.92 -27.77
CA ILE A 160 3.49 -6.37 -27.39
C ILE A 160 4.57 -7.38 -27.78
N SER A 161 5.53 -6.92 -28.58
CA SER A 161 6.78 -7.62 -28.86
C SER A 161 7.96 -6.67 -28.66
N PHE A 162 9.12 -7.21 -28.32
CA PHE A 162 10.33 -6.43 -28.08
C PHE A 162 11.39 -6.80 -29.12
N ALA A 163 11.81 -5.84 -29.95
CA ALA A 163 12.97 -6.01 -30.84
C ALA A 163 14.29 -6.06 -30.04
N THR A 164 14.38 -5.27 -28.97
CA THR A 164 15.43 -5.32 -27.96
C THR A 164 14.84 -5.06 -26.57
N LEU A 165 15.31 -5.80 -25.57
CA LEU A 165 14.95 -5.59 -24.16
C LEU A 165 16.11 -6.00 -23.26
N HIS A 166 16.74 -5.01 -22.59
CA HIS A 166 17.86 -5.30 -21.70
C HIS A 166 17.38 -5.97 -20.40
N PRO A 167 17.99 -7.09 -19.95
CA PRO A 167 17.53 -7.82 -18.76
C PRO A 167 17.41 -6.96 -17.49
N GLY A 168 18.33 -6.03 -17.26
CA GLY A 168 18.25 -5.12 -16.12
C GLY A 168 17.08 -4.12 -16.19
N ALA A 169 16.72 -3.66 -17.40
CA ALA A 169 15.55 -2.80 -17.58
C ALA A 169 14.25 -3.60 -17.38
N ALA A 170 14.19 -4.81 -17.95
CA ALA A 170 13.09 -5.74 -17.75
C ALA A 170 12.87 -6.07 -16.27
N ALA A 171 13.93 -6.38 -15.52
CA ALA A 171 13.87 -6.67 -14.10
C ALA A 171 13.27 -5.51 -13.28
N VAL A 172 13.75 -4.28 -13.50
CA VAL A 172 13.28 -3.09 -12.78
C VAL A 172 11.83 -2.75 -13.16
N LEU A 173 11.49 -2.78 -14.45
CA LEU A 173 10.12 -2.52 -14.93
C LEU A 173 9.13 -3.59 -14.46
N ALA A 174 9.53 -4.86 -14.47
CA ALA A 174 8.75 -5.95 -13.92
C ALA A 174 8.53 -5.78 -12.42
N GLY A 175 9.57 -5.49 -11.64
CA GLY A 175 9.45 -5.27 -10.20
C GLY A 175 8.54 -4.09 -9.87
N ALA A 176 8.66 -3.00 -10.61
CA ALA A 176 7.85 -1.80 -10.44
C ALA A 176 6.36 -2.02 -10.75
N THR A 177 6.07 -2.61 -11.91
CA THR A 177 4.69 -2.89 -12.35
C THR A 177 4.02 -3.97 -11.49
N ALA A 178 4.73 -5.04 -11.12
CA ALA A 178 4.20 -6.03 -10.17
C ALA A 178 3.93 -5.42 -8.80
N GLY A 179 4.84 -4.57 -8.28
CA GLY A 179 4.67 -3.94 -6.97
C GLY A 179 3.45 -3.05 -6.91
N ALA A 180 3.28 -2.16 -7.90
CA ALA A 180 2.09 -1.32 -8.02
C ALA A 180 0.80 -2.15 -8.19
N GLY A 181 0.83 -3.17 -9.06
CA GLY A 181 -0.32 -4.01 -9.35
C GLY A 181 -0.77 -4.86 -8.15
N LEU A 182 0.17 -5.52 -7.47
CA LEU A 182 -0.13 -6.28 -6.24
C LEU A 182 -0.68 -5.36 -5.13
N LEU A 183 -0.19 -4.13 -5.01
CA LEU A 183 -0.75 -3.18 -4.04
C LEU A 183 -2.19 -2.79 -4.35
N ALA A 184 -2.55 -2.59 -5.62
CA ALA A 184 -3.93 -2.36 -6.01
C ALA A 184 -4.81 -3.56 -5.62
N LEU A 185 -4.38 -4.78 -5.93
CA LEU A 185 -5.12 -6.00 -5.58
C LEU A 185 -5.28 -6.20 -4.07
N PHE A 186 -4.22 -6.00 -3.29
CA PHE A 186 -4.28 -6.11 -1.83
C PHE A 186 -5.24 -5.10 -1.20
N ARG A 187 -5.29 -3.85 -1.71
CA ARG A 187 -6.23 -2.82 -1.24
C ARG A 187 -7.70 -3.21 -1.46
N HIS A 188 -7.99 -3.90 -2.57
CA HIS A 188 -9.32 -4.40 -2.89
C HIS A 188 -9.61 -5.81 -2.33
N GLY A 189 -8.74 -6.35 -1.47
CA GLY A 189 -8.96 -7.65 -0.83
C GLY A 189 -8.88 -8.83 -1.80
N ALA A 190 -7.90 -8.80 -2.71
CA ALA A 190 -7.54 -9.90 -3.60
C ALA A 190 -6.04 -10.19 -3.54
N SER A 191 -5.64 -11.33 -4.11
CA SER A 191 -4.24 -11.73 -4.28
C SER A 191 -4.03 -12.35 -5.67
N LEU A 192 -2.78 -12.70 -5.99
CA LEU A 192 -2.38 -13.48 -7.16
C LEU A 192 -1.63 -14.77 -6.74
N GLY A 193 -1.90 -15.24 -5.53
CA GLY A 193 -1.18 -16.36 -4.96
C GLY A 193 -1.59 -16.61 -3.52
N GLY A 194 -1.49 -17.86 -3.09
CA GLY A 194 -1.77 -18.25 -1.72
C GLY A 194 -0.55 -18.57 -0.86
N VAL A 195 0.69 -18.35 -1.31
CA VAL A 195 1.88 -18.64 -0.49
C VAL A 195 1.84 -17.86 0.83
N GLY A 196 1.39 -16.60 0.82
CA GLY A 196 1.12 -15.84 2.05
C GLY A 196 0.01 -16.43 2.94
N ILE A 197 -1.00 -17.08 2.34
CA ILE A 197 -2.11 -17.75 3.04
C ILE A 197 -1.66 -19.08 3.64
N VAL A 198 -0.83 -19.85 2.92
CA VAL A 198 -0.15 -21.05 3.45
C VAL A 198 0.81 -20.67 4.57
N ALA A 199 1.57 -19.59 4.41
CA ALA A 199 2.47 -19.10 5.43
C ALA A 199 1.75 -18.69 6.72
N LEU A 200 0.61 -17.99 6.61
CA LEU A 200 -0.26 -17.67 7.74
C LEU A 200 -0.90 -18.94 8.35
N TYR A 201 -1.42 -19.84 7.51
CA TYR A 201 -1.99 -21.11 7.95
C TYR A 201 -0.98 -21.94 8.76
N LEU A 202 0.26 -22.01 8.27
CA LEU A 202 1.35 -22.73 8.91
C LEU A 202 1.76 -22.05 10.21
N GLN A 203 1.87 -20.71 10.22
CA GLN A 203 2.14 -19.95 11.44
C GLN A 203 1.12 -20.26 12.55
N ASP A 204 -0.18 -20.26 12.23
CA ASP A 204 -1.21 -20.54 13.23
C ASP A 204 -1.22 -22.01 13.69
N LYS A 205 -0.73 -22.94 12.87
CA LYS A 205 -0.68 -24.37 13.19
C LYS A 205 0.60 -24.79 13.92
N THR A 206 1.73 -24.12 13.70
CA THR A 206 3.06 -24.55 14.19
C THR A 206 3.84 -23.47 14.93
N GLY A 207 3.34 -22.23 14.99
CA GLY A 207 4.05 -21.06 15.52
C GLY A 207 5.16 -20.52 14.60
N PHE A 208 5.44 -21.17 13.46
CA PHE A 208 6.53 -20.76 12.57
C PHE A 208 6.18 -19.49 11.79
N LYS A 209 6.93 -18.41 12.01
CA LYS A 209 6.65 -17.07 11.46
C LYS A 209 6.41 -17.09 9.94
N ALA A 210 5.25 -16.61 9.49
CA ALA A 210 4.84 -16.62 8.08
C ALA A 210 5.89 -16.02 7.13
N GLY A 211 6.53 -14.91 7.51
CA GLY A 211 7.60 -14.30 6.71
C GLY A 211 8.79 -15.24 6.46
N LYS A 212 9.14 -16.11 7.42
CA LYS A 212 10.17 -17.14 7.21
C LYS A 212 9.70 -18.22 6.23
N THR A 213 8.42 -18.61 6.28
CA THR A 213 7.83 -19.56 5.32
C THR A 213 7.85 -19.00 3.89
N GLN A 214 7.54 -17.71 3.73
CA GLN A 214 7.59 -17.04 2.41
C GLN A 214 9.03 -16.97 1.87
N ILE A 215 9.99 -16.54 2.69
CA ILE A 215 11.41 -16.51 2.31
C ILE A 215 11.90 -17.92 1.95
N LEU A 216 11.56 -18.95 2.73
CA LEU A 216 11.93 -20.33 2.42
C LEU A 216 11.35 -20.80 1.08
N PHE A 217 10.09 -20.48 0.80
CA PHE A 217 9.46 -20.80 -0.48
C PHE A 217 10.17 -20.11 -1.66
N ASP A 218 10.45 -18.81 -1.53
CA ASP A 218 11.18 -18.05 -2.56
C ASP A 218 12.61 -18.59 -2.75
N CYS A 219 13.33 -18.91 -1.67
CA CYS A 219 14.63 -19.56 -1.76
C CYS A 219 14.57 -20.91 -2.49
N CYS A 220 13.53 -21.73 -2.27
CA CYS A 220 13.34 -22.98 -3.03
C CYS A 220 13.08 -22.72 -4.52
N VAL A 221 12.28 -21.71 -4.87
CA VAL A 221 12.01 -21.35 -6.28
C VAL A 221 13.28 -20.83 -6.97
N PHE A 222 14.04 -19.94 -6.31
CA PHE A 222 15.31 -19.44 -6.83
C PHE A 222 16.38 -20.54 -6.94
N LEU A 223 16.49 -21.43 -5.95
CA LEU A 223 17.42 -22.57 -6.00
C LEU A 223 17.06 -23.52 -7.15
N PHE A 224 15.77 -23.84 -7.34
CA PHE A 224 15.32 -24.63 -8.48
C PHE A 224 15.65 -23.94 -9.81
N ALA A 225 15.46 -22.63 -9.90
CA ALA A 225 15.79 -21.85 -11.10
C ALA A 225 17.30 -21.85 -11.43
N VAL A 226 18.21 -21.92 -10.45
CA VAL A 226 19.67 -22.03 -10.70
C VAL A 226 20.05 -23.31 -11.45
N PHE A 227 19.28 -24.40 -11.31
CA PHE A 227 19.50 -25.64 -12.05
C PHE A 227 18.88 -25.63 -13.47
N VAL A 228 18.05 -24.63 -13.78
CA VAL A 228 17.21 -24.59 -14.99
C VAL A 228 17.56 -23.42 -15.91
N LEU A 229 17.95 -22.28 -15.35
CA LEU A 229 18.20 -21.03 -16.04
C LEU A 229 19.66 -20.58 -15.90
N PRO A 230 20.22 -19.89 -16.92
CA PRO A 230 21.52 -19.23 -16.81
C PRO A 230 21.61 -18.31 -15.59
N LEU A 231 22.78 -18.30 -14.93
CA LEU A 231 22.98 -17.61 -13.66
C LEU A 231 22.76 -16.07 -13.77
N ASP A 232 23.07 -15.47 -14.92
CA ASP A 232 22.78 -14.07 -15.20
C ASP A 232 21.27 -13.78 -15.13
N LYS A 233 20.43 -14.66 -15.69
CA LYS A 233 18.96 -14.54 -15.62
C LYS A 233 18.47 -14.64 -14.18
N VAL A 234 19.08 -15.51 -13.37
CA VAL A 234 18.74 -15.63 -11.94
C VAL A 234 19.11 -14.35 -11.18
N LEU A 235 20.28 -13.77 -11.42
CA LEU A 235 20.71 -12.52 -10.77
C LEU A 235 19.83 -11.32 -11.18
N TRP A 236 19.46 -11.21 -12.46
CA TRP A 236 18.51 -10.18 -12.90
C TRP A 236 17.10 -10.41 -12.34
N SER A 237 16.65 -11.65 -12.21
CA SER A 237 15.37 -12.01 -11.57
C SER A 237 15.37 -11.64 -10.09
N LEU A 238 16.50 -11.81 -9.40
CA LEU A 238 16.67 -11.41 -7.99
C LEU A 238 16.57 -9.88 -7.83
N LEU A 239 17.14 -9.10 -8.77
CA LEU A 239 16.96 -7.65 -8.80
C LEU A 239 15.49 -7.26 -8.97
N GLY A 240 14.77 -7.90 -9.90
CA GLY A 240 13.35 -7.63 -10.11
C GLY A 240 12.49 -7.97 -8.88
N ALA A 241 12.77 -9.11 -8.23
CA ALA A 241 12.14 -9.49 -6.97
C ALA A 241 12.49 -8.51 -5.82
N MET A 242 13.72 -7.99 -5.77
CA MET A 242 14.11 -6.97 -4.80
C MET A 242 13.34 -5.65 -5.01
N VAL A 243 13.25 -5.15 -6.25
CA VAL A 243 12.48 -3.94 -6.59
C VAL A 243 11.00 -4.10 -6.21
N LEU A 244 10.39 -5.23 -6.56
CA LEU A 244 9.04 -5.63 -6.15
C LEU A 244 8.87 -5.56 -4.62
N ASN A 245 9.75 -6.24 -3.88
CA ASN A 245 9.67 -6.33 -2.43
C ASN A 245 9.91 -4.99 -1.74
N VAL A 246 10.79 -4.13 -2.25
CA VAL A 246 11.01 -2.77 -1.74
C VAL A 246 9.77 -1.89 -1.95
N ILE A 247 9.15 -1.94 -3.12
CA ILE A 247 7.92 -1.18 -3.42
C ILE A 247 6.78 -1.63 -2.52
N ILE A 248 6.61 -2.95 -2.32
CA ILE A 248 5.67 -3.49 -1.35
C ILE A 248 6.02 -2.99 0.05
N MET A 249 7.24 -3.17 0.54
CA MET A 249 7.66 -2.78 1.89
C MET A 249 7.37 -1.31 2.22
N ILE A 250 7.68 -0.39 1.31
CA ILE A 250 7.53 1.07 1.53
C ILE A 250 6.06 1.48 1.52
N ASN A 251 5.25 0.93 0.60
CA ASN A 251 3.89 1.41 0.34
C ASN A 251 2.80 0.58 1.05
N HIS A 252 3.07 -0.68 1.39
CA HIS A 252 2.17 -1.57 2.11
C HIS A 252 2.27 -1.37 3.63
N ARG A 253 1.75 -0.23 4.10
CA ARG A 253 1.57 0.05 5.53
C ARG A 253 0.21 -0.47 6.01
N ARG A 254 0.20 -1.50 6.86
CA ARG A 254 -1.03 -2.06 7.47
C ARG A 254 -1.68 -1.10 8.48
N ASP A 255 -0.84 -0.21 9.01
CA ASP A 255 -1.02 0.72 10.12
C ASP A 255 -1.78 2.02 9.78
N ARG A 256 -2.34 2.15 8.57
CA ARG A 256 -3.21 3.30 8.19
C ARG A 256 -4.66 2.97 7.87
N TYR A 257 -5.05 1.69 7.93
CA TYR A 257 -6.41 1.20 7.64
C TYR A 257 -7.07 0.48 8.82
N ILE A 258 -6.30 0.22 9.88
CA ILE A 258 -6.84 -0.10 11.20
C ILE A 258 -6.76 1.19 12.00
N ALA A 259 -7.77 2.05 11.87
CA ALA A 259 -8.05 3.03 12.89
C ALA A 259 -8.55 2.25 14.11
N ILE A 260 -7.72 2.24 15.16
CA ILE A 260 -8.04 1.71 16.50
C ILE A 260 -8.97 2.71 17.20
#